data_AF-B3KMM3-F1
#
_entry.id   AF-B3KMM3-F1
#
_cell.length_a   1.000
_cell.length_b   1.000
_cell.length_c   1.000
_cell.angle_alpha   90.00
_cell.angle_beta   90.00
_cell.angle_gamma   90.00
#
_symmetry.space_group_name_H-M   'P 1'
#
loop_
_entity.id
_entity.type
_entity.pdbx_description
1 polymer ?
#
loop_
_entity_poly.entity_id
_entity_poly.type
_entity_poly.pdbx_seq_one_letter_code
_entity_poly.pdbx_strand_id
1 'polypeptide(L)'
;MVQWPRMSYGKTRVMNRIFKLAFYPNQDGDILRDQVLHEHIQRLSKVVTANHRALQIPEVYLREAPWPSAQSEIRTISAYKTPRDKVQCILRMCSTIMNLLSLANEDSVPGADDFVPVLVFVLIKANPPCLLSTVQYISSFYASCLSGEESYWWMQFTAAVEFIKTIDDRK
;
A
#
# COMPACT_ATOMS: atom_id res chain seq x y z
N MET A 1 -15.11 -13.64 23.84
CA MET A 1 -14.03 -13.58 22.84
C MET A 1 -14.29 -14.70 21.84
N VAL A 2 -14.77 -14.38 20.65
CA VAL A 2 -15.38 -15.36 19.73
C VAL A 2 -14.33 -16.35 19.22
N GLN A 3 -14.40 -17.59 19.70
CA GLN A 3 -13.68 -18.73 19.13
C GLN A 3 -14.32 -19.11 17.79
N TRP A 4 -13.55 -19.07 16.71
CA TRP A 4 -14.00 -19.53 15.40
C TRP A 4 -14.03 -21.05 15.33
N PRO A 5 -15.16 -21.70 14.98
CA PRO A 5 -15.22 -23.16 14.85
C PRO A 5 -14.37 -23.62 13.65
N ARG A 6 -13.62 -24.70 13.82
CA ARG A 6 -12.88 -25.37 12.73
C ARG A 6 -13.84 -25.74 11.60
N MET A 7 -13.82 -25.00 10.50
CA MET A 7 -14.73 -25.19 9.36
C MET A 7 -14.15 -26.14 8.29
N SER A 8 -15.03 -27.04 7.84
CA SER A 8 -14.83 -28.12 6.87
C SER A 8 -14.19 -27.71 5.53
N TYR A 9 -13.23 -28.53 5.07
CA TYR A 9 -12.33 -28.34 3.90
C TYR A 9 -13.01 -27.94 2.57
N GLY A 10 -14.29 -28.24 2.36
CA GLY A 10 -15.03 -27.90 1.13
C GLY A 10 -15.37 -26.41 0.98
N LYS A 11 -15.66 -25.70 2.08
CA LYS A 11 -16.03 -24.27 2.05
C LYS A 11 -14.84 -23.37 1.69
N THR A 12 -13.63 -23.76 2.07
CA THR A 12 -12.40 -23.00 1.82
C THR A 12 -12.03 -22.96 0.34
N ARG A 13 -12.30 -24.04 -0.43
CA ARG A 13 -12.00 -24.09 -1.87
C ARG A 13 -12.93 -23.18 -2.68
N VAL A 14 -14.21 -23.19 -2.37
CA VAL A 14 -15.21 -22.33 -3.03
C VAL A 14 -14.93 -20.86 -2.72
N MET A 15 -14.69 -20.51 -1.44
CA MET A 15 -14.36 -19.13 -1.06
C MET A 15 -13.06 -18.64 -1.70
N ASN A 16 -12.04 -19.50 -1.82
CA ASN A 16 -10.80 -19.14 -2.54
C ASN A 16 -11.04 -18.92 -4.04
N ARG A 17 -11.93 -19.70 -4.67
CA ARG A 17 -12.27 -19.53 -6.09
C ARG A 17 -13.04 -18.24 -6.32
N ILE A 18 -14.02 -17.93 -5.46
CA ILE A 18 -14.77 -16.67 -5.50
C ILE A 18 -13.84 -15.49 -5.30
N PHE A 19 -12.96 -15.55 -4.29
CA PHE A 19 -11.96 -14.50 -4.06
C PHE A 19 -11.07 -14.28 -5.28
N LYS A 20 -10.55 -15.35 -5.90
CA LYS A 20 -9.71 -15.22 -7.10
C LYS A 20 -10.44 -14.57 -8.27
N LEU A 21 -11.69 -14.93 -8.51
CA LEU A 21 -12.50 -14.32 -9.58
C LEU A 21 -12.83 -12.85 -9.31
N ALA A 22 -13.06 -12.49 -8.04
CA ALA A 22 -13.33 -11.11 -7.65
C ALA A 22 -12.06 -10.24 -7.65
N PHE A 23 -10.90 -10.83 -7.30
CA PHE A 23 -9.63 -10.14 -7.22
C PHE A 23 -8.93 -9.99 -8.58
N TYR A 24 -9.11 -10.97 -9.48
CA TYR A 24 -8.62 -10.96 -10.87
C TYR A 24 -9.77 -11.14 -11.87
N PRO A 25 -10.68 -10.15 -12.01
CA PRO A 25 -11.80 -10.26 -12.93
C PRO A 25 -11.35 -10.45 -14.39
N ASN A 26 -10.20 -9.90 -14.79
CA ASN A 26 -9.60 -10.07 -16.12
C ASN A 26 -8.54 -11.19 -16.16
N GLN A 27 -8.48 -12.03 -15.12
CA GLN A 27 -7.59 -13.19 -14.99
C GLN A 27 -6.12 -12.82 -15.31
N ASP A 28 -5.53 -13.42 -16.34
CA ASP A 28 -4.12 -13.25 -16.70
C ASP A 28 -3.78 -11.79 -17.00
N GLY A 29 -4.72 -10.98 -17.50
CA GLY A 29 -4.50 -9.55 -17.74
C GLY A 29 -4.19 -8.78 -16.46
N ASP A 30 -4.89 -9.09 -15.37
CA ASP A 30 -4.65 -8.45 -14.06
C ASP A 30 -3.34 -8.96 -13.42
N ILE A 31 -3.01 -10.24 -13.62
CA ILE A 31 -1.74 -10.82 -13.14
C ILE A 31 -0.55 -10.19 -13.87
N LEU A 32 -0.62 -10.06 -15.20
CA LEU A 32 0.45 -9.50 -16.02
C LEU A 32 0.70 -8.03 -15.69
N ARG A 33 -0.35 -7.20 -15.54
CA ARG A 33 -0.15 -5.78 -15.17
C ARG A 33 0.45 -5.63 -13.78
N ASP A 34 0.09 -6.50 -12.83
CA ASP A 34 0.69 -6.50 -11.50
C ASP A 34 2.16 -6.90 -11.55
N GLN A 35 2.51 -7.91 -12.36
CA GLN A 35 3.89 -8.31 -12.57
C GLN A 35 4.73 -7.17 -13.17
N VAL A 36 4.22 -6.50 -14.21
CA VAL A 36 4.90 -5.36 -14.83
C VAL A 36 5.15 -4.24 -13.82
N LEU A 37 4.16 -3.88 -13.00
CA LEU A 37 4.35 -2.87 -11.96
C LEU A 37 5.33 -3.34 -10.88
N HIS A 38 5.24 -4.60 -10.46
CA HIS A 38 6.12 -5.16 -9.43
C HIS A 38 7.58 -5.14 -9.86
N GLU A 39 7.87 -5.51 -11.12
CA GLU A 39 9.20 -5.45 -11.72
C GLU A 39 9.70 -4.01 -11.88
N HIS A 40 8.81 -3.07 -12.23
CA HIS A 40 9.11 -1.64 -12.26
C HIS A 40 9.53 -1.12 -10.87
N ILE A 41 8.70 -1.37 -9.85
CA ILE A 41 9.01 -0.99 -8.46
C ILE A 41 10.29 -1.67 -7.97
N GLN A 42 10.54 -2.92 -8.36
CA GLN A 42 11.76 -3.64 -7.99
C GLN A 42 13.03 -2.99 -8.56
N ARG A 43 12.96 -2.38 -9.75
CA ARG A 43 14.06 -1.58 -10.31
C ARG A 43 14.19 -0.25 -9.58
N LEU A 44 13.07 0.45 -9.36
CA LEU A 44 13.06 1.69 -8.58
C LEU A 44 13.63 1.50 -7.17
N SER A 45 13.33 0.40 -6.48
CA SER A 45 13.79 0.18 -5.10
C SER A 45 15.31 0.12 -4.98
N LYS A 46 16.03 -0.19 -6.08
CA LYS A 46 17.50 -0.21 -6.12
C LYS A 46 18.13 1.17 -6.29
N VAL A 47 17.44 2.10 -6.95
CA VAL A 47 17.97 3.43 -7.31
C VAL A 47 17.39 4.56 -6.44
N VAL A 48 16.15 4.42 -5.99
CA VAL A 48 15.47 5.42 -5.16
C VAL A 48 15.97 5.32 -3.72
N THR A 49 16.80 6.27 -3.33
CA THR A 49 17.19 6.53 -1.94
C THR A 49 16.22 7.48 -1.24
N ALA A 50 16.27 7.63 0.08
CA ALA A 50 15.42 8.58 0.79
C ALA A 50 15.66 10.03 0.32
N ASN A 51 16.89 10.35 -0.10
CA ASN A 51 17.27 11.67 -0.63
C ASN A 51 17.06 11.78 -2.15
N HIS A 52 16.27 10.89 -2.75
CA HIS A 52 16.06 10.90 -4.19
C HIS A 52 15.33 12.17 -4.62
N ARG A 53 15.85 12.85 -5.65
CA ARG A 53 15.35 14.17 -6.10
C ARG A 53 13.86 14.17 -6.44
N ALA A 54 13.33 13.06 -6.97
CA ALA A 54 11.91 12.96 -7.32
C ALA A 54 10.96 12.92 -6.11
N LEU A 55 11.46 12.55 -4.93
CA LEU A 55 10.63 12.44 -3.73
C LEU A 55 10.69 13.71 -2.87
N GLN A 56 11.83 14.39 -2.83
CA GLN A 56 12.00 15.64 -2.07
C GLN A 56 11.63 15.49 -0.57
N ILE A 57 11.97 14.35 0.06
CA ILE A 57 11.70 14.13 1.48
C ILE A 57 12.51 15.14 2.32
N PRO A 58 11.88 15.94 3.18
CA PRO A 58 12.59 16.89 4.04
C PRO A 58 13.61 16.20 4.96
N GLU A 59 14.78 16.83 5.14
CA GLU A 59 15.91 16.23 5.86
C GLU A 59 15.56 15.81 7.30
N VAL A 60 14.68 16.57 7.94
CA VAL A 60 14.20 16.35 9.31
C VAL A 60 13.56 14.97 9.50
N TYR A 61 12.99 14.38 8.44
CA TYR A 61 12.33 13.07 8.45
C TYR A 61 13.26 11.91 8.07
N LEU A 62 14.46 12.18 7.56
CA LEU A 62 15.38 11.15 7.10
C LEU A 62 15.92 10.27 8.24
N ARG A 63 15.88 10.75 9.48
CA ARG A 63 16.29 9.99 10.67
C ARG A 63 15.49 8.69 10.87
N GLU A 64 14.24 8.66 10.43
CA GLU A 64 13.37 7.49 10.51
C GLU A 64 13.45 6.62 9.25
N ALA A 65 14.17 7.06 8.21
CA ALA A 65 14.33 6.29 6.99
C ALA A 65 15.07 4.97 7.28
N PRO A 66 14.67 3.84 6.67
CA PRO A 66 13.71 3.72 5.57
C PRO A 66 12.26 3.45 6.01
N TRP A 67 11.86 3.80 7.23
CA TRP A 67 10.52 3.54 7.82
C TRP A 67 10.12 2.04 7.79
N PRO A 68 10.94 1.13 8.36
CA PRO A 68 10.74 -0.30 8.26
C PRO A 68 9.40 -0.77 8.85
N SER A 69 8.90 -0.13 9.91
CA SER A 69 7.61 -0.46 10.52
C SER A 69 6.44 -0.23 9.56
N ALA A 70 6.44 0.89 8.83
CA ALA A 70 5.41 1.17 7.82
C ALA A 70 5.50 0.20 6.63
N GLN A 71 6.72 -0.15 6.19
CA GLN A 71 6.91 -1.18 5.18
C GLN A 71 6.37 -2.54 5.62
N SER A 72 6.55 -2.89 6.89
CA SER A 72 6.05 -4.16 7.45
C SER A 72 4.53 -4.22 7.42
N GLU A 73 3.84 -3.13 7.79
CA GLU A 73 2.38 -3.05 7.72
C GLU A 73 1.87 -3.40 6.32
N ILE A 74 2.35 -2.71 5.29
CA ILE A 74 1.82 -2.89 3.92
C ILE A 74 2.23 -4.22 3.27
N ARG A 75 3.36 -4.82 3.66
CA ARG A 75 3.74 -6.16 3.18
C ARG A 75 2.72 -7.25 3.56
N THR A 76 1.93 -7.03 4.61
CA THR A 76 0.89 -7.98 5.04
C THR A 76 -0.38 -7.92 4.20
N ILE A 77 -0.53 -6.94 3.28
CA ILE A 77 -1.78 -6.70 2.55
C ILE A 77 -2.28 -7.91 1.75
N SER A 78 -1.38 -8.76 1.27
CA SER A 78 -1.72 -9.96 0.50
C SER A 78 -2.29 -11.10 1.36
N ALA A 79 -2.04 -11.09 2.67
CA ALA A 79 -2.61 -12.06 3.61
C ALA A 79 -4.12 -11.84 3.84
N TYR A 80 -4.59 -10.62 3.64
CA TYR A 80 -6.00 -10.26 3.80
C TYR A 80 -6.81 -10.52 2.53
N LYS A 81 -8.01 -11.09 2.69
CA LYS A 81 -8.91 -11.41 1.59
C LYS A 81 -10.06 -10.43 1.41
N THR A 82 -10.51 -9.78 2.48
CA THR A 82 -11.62 -8.83 2.38
C THR A 82 -11.09 -7.45 1.98
N PRO A 83 -11.87 -6.66 1.21
CA PRO A 83 -11.41 -5.34 0.81
C PRO A 83 -11.28 -4.41 2.03
N ARG A 84 -12.16 -4.56 3.03
CA ARG A 84 -12.07 -3.85 4.32
C ARG A 84 -10.74 -4.11 5.02
N ASP A 85 -10.33 -5.36 5.18
CA ASP A 85 -9.07 -5.68 5.88
C ASP A 85 -7.84 -5.16 5.13
N LYS A 86 -7.90 -5.14 3.78
CA LYS A 86 -6.86 -4.52 2.95
C LYS A 86 -6.80 -3.01 3.15
N VAL A 87 -7.94 -2.32 3.24
CA VAL A 87 -7.99 -0.89 3.59
C VAL A 87 -7.42 -0.65 4.99
N GLN A 88 -7.76 -1.49 5.97
CA GLN A 88 -7.20 -1.37 7.32
C GLN A 88 -5.68 -1.55 7.37
N CYS A 89 -5.12 -2.40 6.50
CA CYS A 89 -3.67 -2.52 6.32
C CYS A 89 -3.03 -1.24 5.77
N ILE A 90 -3.69 -0.58 4.80
CA ILE A 90 -3.26 0.73 4.28
C ILE A 90 -3.32 1.79 5.38
N LEU A 91 -4.41 1.84 6.15
CA LEU A 91 -4.56 2.79 7.24
C LEU A 91 -3.48 2.63 8.30
N ARG A 92 -3.18 1.40 8.73
CA ARG A 92 -2.09 1.15 9.68
C ARG A 92 -0.75 1.64 9.15
N MET A 93 -0.42 1.38 7.88
CA MET A 93 0.79 1.94 7.26
C MET A 93 0.78 3.48 7.32
N CYS A 94 -0.32 4.13 6.92
CA CYS A 94 -0.42 5.60 6.93
C CYS A 94 -0.26 6.17 8.35
N SER A 95 -0.94 5.60 9.34
CA SER A 95 -0.81 6.01 10.74
C SER A 95 0.61 5.78 11.26
N THR A 96 1.27 4.67 10.90
CA THR A 96 2.67 4.43 11.26
C THR A 96 3.59 5.48 10.66
N ILE A 97 3.39 5.86 9.39
CA ILE A 97 4.16 6.95 8.77
C ILE A 97 3.94 8.25 9.55
N MET A 98 2.69 8.67 9.76
CA MET A 98 2.39 9.92 10.47
C MET A 98 3.01 9.96 11.86
N ASN A 99 2.95 8.87 12.62
CA ASN A 99 3.56 8.79 13.94
C ASN A 99 5.08 8.96 13.88
N LEU A 100 5.75 8.32 12.91
CA LEU A 100 7.20 8.45 12.72
C LEU A 100 7.57 9.88 12.30
N LEU A 101 6.77 10.53 11.45
CA LEU A 101 7.01 11.93 11.08
C LEU A 101 6.83 12.87 12.28
N SER A 102 5.82 12.66 13.12
CA SER A 102 5.63 13.47 14.34
C SER A 102 6.77 13.30 15.35
N LEU A 103 7.28 12.08 15.53
CA LEU A 103 8.47 11.82 16.37
C LEU A 103 9.72 12.46 15.77
N ALA A 104 9.80 12.46 14.44
CA ALA A 104 10.89 13.07 13.71
C ALA A 104 10.76 14.59 13.58
N ASN A 105 9.72 15.26 14.07
CA ASN A 105 9.65 16.71 14.11
C ASN A 105 8.65 17.15 15.19
N GLU A 106 9.05 17.08 16.45
CA GLU A 106 8.17 17.31 17.60
C GLU A 106 7.56 18.73 17.62
N ASP A 107 8.20 19.69 16.93
CA ASP A 107 7.78 21.09 16.86
C ASP A 107 6.73 21.36 15.78
N SER A 108 6.36 20.37 14.96
CA SER A 108 5.45 20.56 13.82
C SER A 108 4.53 19.36 13.57
N VAL A 109 3.27 19.63 13.22
CA VAL A 109 2.34 18.58 12.76
C VAL A 109 2.61 18.30 11.28
N PRO A 110 2.99 17.07 10.90
CA PRO A 110 3.28 16.74 9.50
C PRO A 110 2.08 16.98 8.59
N GLY A 111 2.31 17.67 7.47
CA GLY A 111 1.31 17.92 6.43
C GLY A 111 1.30 16.85 5.33
N ALA A 112 0.46 17.06 4.31
CA ALA A 112 0.44 16.20 3.13
C ALA A 112 1.77 16.24 2.35
N ASP A 113 2.42 17.41 2.29
CA ASP A 113 3.70 17.60 1.59
C ASP A 113 4.87 16.87 2.28
N ASP A 114 4.76 16.63 3.59
CA ASP A 114 5.72 15.82 4.35
C ASP A 114 5.41 14.32 4.21
N PHE A 115 4.12 13.99 4.19
CA PHE A 115 3.63 12.61 4.20
C PHE A 115 3.76 11.90 2.85
N VAL A 116 3.30 12.52 1.76
CA VAL A 116 3.16 11.85 0.45
C VAL A 116 4.52 11.34 -0.08
N PRO A 117 5.62 12.09 -0.03
CA PRO A 117 6.95 11.59 -0.38
C PRO A 117 7.36 10.32 0.36
N VAL A 118 7.07 10.25 1.66
CA VAL A 118 7.41 9.12 2.53
C VAL A 118 6.52 7.93 2.22
N LEU A 119 5.23 8.15 1.97
CA LEU A 119 4.30 7.12 1.50
C LEU A 119 4.79 6.47 0.20
N VAL A 120 5.17 7.28 -0.80
CA VAL A 120 5.71 6.79 -2.07
C VAL A 120 6.98 5.97 -1.83
N PHE A 121 7.90 6.47 -1.01
CA PHE A 121 9.13 5.75 -0.67
C PHE A 121 8.84 4.40 0.00
N VAL A 122 7.95 4.37 0.99
CA VAL A 122 7.56 3.16 1.71
C VAL A 122 6.96 2.13 0.74
N LEU A 123 6.08 2.54 -0.17
CA LEU A 123 5.52 1.66 -1.18
C LEU A 123 6.59 1.10 -2.13
N ILE A 124 7.56 1.93 -2.55
CA ILE A 124 8.68 1.49 -3.39
C ILE A 124 9.54 0.45 -2.66
N LYS A 125 9.91 0.70 -1.40
CA LYS A 125 10.76 -0.21 -0.62
C LYS A 125 10.04 -1.46 -0.13
N ALA A 126 8.73 -1.37 0.11
CA ALA A 126 7.92 -2.52 0.49
C ALA A 126 7.60 -3.43 -0.70
N ASN A 127 7.37 -2.84 -1.88
CA ASN A 127 6.95 -3.48 -3.12
C ASN A 127 5.84 -4.54 -2.91
N PRO A 128 4.68 -4.16 -2.35
CA PRO A 128 3.62 -5.10 -2.03
C PRO A 128 3.13 -5.81 -3.32
N PRO A 129 2.94 -7.14 -3.28
CA PRO A 129 2.49 -7.88 -4.46
C PRO A 129 1.04 -7.53 -4.80
N CYS A 130 0.70 -7.67 -6.08
CA CYS A 130 -0.67 -7.51 -6.58
C CYS A 130 -1.28 -6.13 -6.26
N LEU A 131 -0.46 -5.07 -6.33
CA LEU A 131 -0.84 -3.73 -5.92
C LEU A 131 -1.99 -3.16 -6.76
N LEU A 132 -1.96 -3.34 -8.09
CA LEU A 132 -3.03 -2.87 -8.96
C LEU A 132 -4.30 -3.67 -8.79
N SER A 133 -4.22 -4.98 -8.64
CA SER A 133 -5.41 -5.80 -8.37
C SER A 133 -6.00 -5.47 -7.00
N THR A 134 -5.18 -5.16 -6.01
CA THR A 134 -5.64 -4.66 -4.71
C THR A 134 -6.39 -3.34 -4.86
N VAL A 135 -5.86 -2.40 -5.66
CA VAL A 135 -6.54 -1.14 -5.95
C VAL A 135 -7.90 -1.36 -6.59
N GLN A 136 -7.96 -2.14 -7.67
CA GLN A 136 -9.21 -2.45 -8.37
C GLN A 136 -10.21 -3.17 -7.48
N TYR A 137 -9.75 -4.11 -6.64
CA TYR A 137 -10.60 -4.89 -5.76
C TYR A 137 -11.28 -4.02 -4.71
N ILE A 138 -10.54 -3.14 -4.04
CA ILE A 138 -11.12 -2.19 -3.07
C ILE A 138 -12.06 -1.22 -3.78
N SER A 139 -11.66 -0.65 -4.92
CA SER A 139 -12.49 0.27 -5.69
C SER A 139 -13.82 -0.36 -6.10
N SER A 140 -13.82 -1.63 -6.48
CA SER A 140 -15.02 -2.33 -6.97
C SER A 140 -15.97 -2.76 -5.85
N PHE A 141 -15.43 -3.15 -4.69
CA PHE A 141 -16.22 -3.82 -3.65
C PHE A 141 -16.35 -3.04 -2.33
N TYR A 142 -15.62 -1.94 -2.15
CA TYR A 142 -15.61 -1.21 -0.88
C TYR A 142 -15.55 0.32 -1.00
N ALA A 143 -15.40 0.88 -2.21
CA ALA A 143 -15.33 2.32 -2.41
C ALA A 143 -16.53 3.10 -1.84
N SER A 144 -17.75 2.55 -1.97
CA SER A 144 -18.97 3.18 -1.44
C SER A 144 -19.06 3.13 0.09
N CYS A 145 -18.24 2.31 0.75
CA CYS A 145 -18.16 2.23 2.21
C CYS A 145 -17.07 3.12 2.80
N LEU A 146 -16.14 3.62 1.97
CA LEU A 146 -15.09 4.53 2.43
C LEU A 146 -15.71 5.86 2.85
N SER A 147 -15.37 6.31 4.06
CA SER A 147 -15.84 7.59 4.58
C SER A 147 -14.81 8.23 5.50
N GLY A 148 -14.90 9.56 5.64
CA GLY A 148 -14.04 10.34 6.53
C GLY A 148 -12.54 10.11 6.26
N GLU A 149 -11.83 9.69 7.31
CA GLU A 149 -10.39 9.42 7.27
C GLU A 149 -10.03 8.26 6.32
N GLU A 150 -10.88 7.22 6.21
CA GLU A 150 -10.61 6.10 5.31
C GLU A 150 -10.53 6.55 3.85
N SER A 151 -11.44 7.44 3.43
CA SER A 151 -11.44 8.01 2.07
C SER A 151 -10.22 8.87 1.81
N TYR A 152 -9.76 9.63 2.80
CA TYR A 152 -8.56 10.46 2.69
C TYR A 152 -7.31 9.60 2.49
N TRP A 153 -7.08 8.60 3.36
CA TRP A 153 -5.92 7.72 3.21
C TRP A 153 -5.97 6.89 1.93
N TRP A 154 -7.16 6.46 1.52
CA TRP A 154 -7.35 5.77 0.26
C TRP A 154 -6.98 6.63 -0.96
N MET A 155 -7.39 7.90 -0.96
CA MET A 155 -7.02 8.85 -2.01
C MET A 155 -5.50 9.06 -2.07
N GLN A 156 -4.84 9.24 -0.93
CA GLN A 156 -3.38 9.41 -0.90
C GLN A 156 -2.65 8.14 -1.36
N PHE A 157 -3.12 6.97 -0.94
CA PHE A 157 -2.58 5.68 -1.38
C PHE A 157 -2.69 5.50 -2.89
N THR A 158 -3.88 5.72 -3.46
CA THR A 158 -4.10 5.57 -4.90
C THR A 158 -3.30 6.59 -5.72
N ALA A 159 -3.21 7.84 -5.26
CA ALA A 159 -2.36 8.86 -5.86
C ALA A 159 -0.87 8.45 -5.85
N ALA A 160 -0.37 7.91 -4.73
CA ALA A 160 1.00 7.43 -4.63
C ALA A 160 1.27 6.24 -5.58
N VAL A 161 0.32 5.31 -5.72
CA VAL A 161 0.43 4.19 -6.68
C VAL A 161 0.48 4.70 -8.12
N GLU A 162 -0.33 5.69 -8.49
CA GLU A 162 -0.26 6.30 -9.83
C GLU A 162 1.06 7.04 -10.05
N PHE A 163 1.53 7.79 -9.05
CA PHE A 163 2.81 8.49 -9.13
C PHE A 163 4.00 7.54 -9.33
N ILE A 164 4.03 6.40 -8.64
CA ILE A 164 5.10 5.39 -8.81
C ILE A 164 5.23 4.92 -10.27
N LYS A 165 4.12 4.84 -11.02
CA LYS A 165 4.14 4.45 -12.44
C LYS A 165 4.84 5.48 -13.33
N THR A 166 4.91 6.74 -12.91
CA THR A 166 5.49 7.83 -13.71
C THR A 166 6.98 8.05 -13.42
N ILE A 167 7.50 7.51 -12.31
CA ILE A 167 8.93 7.58 -11.97
C ILE A 167 9.71 6.69 -12.94
N ASP A 168 10.70 7.27 -13.62
CA ASP A 168 11.63 6.55 -14.50
C ASP A 168 12.82 6.01 -13.69
N ASP A 169 13.22 4.77 -13.96
CA ASP A 169 14.37 4.13 -13.32
C ASP A 169 15.71 4.49 -13.98
N ARG A 170 15.67 5.25 -15.09
CA ARG A 170 16.84 5.62 -15.91
C ARG A 170 17.45 6.99 -15.62
N LYS A 171 17.01 7.69 -14.57
CA LYS A 171 17.52 9.03 -14.20
C LYS A 171 17.87 9.13 -12.72
#